data_AF-A0A534NII2-F1
#
_entry.id   AF-A0A534NII2-F1
#
_cell.length_a   1.000
_cell.length_b   1.000
_cell.length_c   1.000
_cell.angle_alpha   90.00
_cell.angle_beta   90.00
_cell.angle_gamma   90.00
#
_symmetry.space_group_name_H-M   'P 1'
#
loop_
_entity.id
_entity.type
_entity.pdbx_description
1 polymer ?
#
loop_
_entity_poly.entity_id
_entity_poly.type
_entity_poly.pdbx_seq_one_letter_code
_entity_poly.pdbx_strand_id
1 'polypeptide(L)' 'EHLGYKQAGDAVVRAIETVIREGPRTRDMGGKASTSEMGKAIAQALR' A
#
# COMPACT_ATOMS: atom_id res chain seq x y z
N GLU A 1 0.60 -6.22 -14.84
CA GLU A 1 1.11 -6.10 -16.23
C GLU A 1 0.07 -6.29 -17.34
N HIS A 2 -1.23 -6.14 -17.06
CA HIS A 2 -2.27 -6.36 -18.06
C HIS A 2 -2.49 -5.17 -19.02
N LEU A 3 -2.16 -3.95 -18.58
CA LEU A 3 -2.48 -2.69 -19.27
C LEU A 3 -1.25 -2.01 -19.89
N GLY A 4 -0.10 -2.69 -20.01
CA GLY A 4 1.14 -2.12 -20.54
C GLY A 4 1.94 -1.23 -19.56
N TYR A 5 1.38 -0.88 -18.39
CA TYR A 5 2.04 -0.04 -17.39
C TYR A 5 2.79 -0.85 -16.33
N LYS A 6 3.81 -1.63 -16.74
CA LYS A 6 4.58 -2.48 -15.81
C LYS A 6 5.19 -1.69 -14.66
N GLN A 7 5.92 -0.61 -14.95
CA GLN A 7 6.63 0.17 -13.93
C GLN A 7 5.69 0.77 -12.88
N ALA A 8 4.52 1.28 -13.30
CA ALA A 8 3.52 1.80 -12.39
C ALA A 8 2.91 0.69 -11.53
N GLY A 9 2.62 -0.47 -12.11
CA GLY A 9 2.15 -1.64 -11.36
C GLY A 9 3.17 -2.10 -10.31
N ASP A 10 4.44 -2.21 -10.69
CA ASP A 10 5.52 -2.60 -9.78
C ASP A 10 5.71 -1.57 -8.66
N ALA A 11 5.53 -0.27 -8.94
CA ALA A 11 5.60 0.78 -7.92
C ALA A 11 4.49 0.63 -6.86
N VAL A 12 3.25 0.34 -7.30
CA VAL A 12 2.13 0.10 -6.38
C VAL A 12 2.38 -1.13 -5.51
N VAL A 13 2.88 -2.22 -6.08
CA VAL A 13 3.20 -3.44 -5.32
C VAL A 13 4.27 -3.13 -4.25
N ARG A 14 5.36 -2.47 -4.62
CA ARG A 14 6.42 -2.08 -3.66
C ARG A 14 5.88 -1.20 -2.53
N ALA A 15 5.04 -0.21 -2.85
CA ALA A 15 4.44 0.66 -1.83
C ALA A 15 3.56 -0.13 -0.85
N ILE A 16 2.78 -1.09 -1.35
CA ILE A 16 1.98 -1.98 -0.50
C ILE A 16 2.87 -2.83 0.42
N GLU A 17 3.94 -3.41 -0.12
CA GLU A 17 4.89 -4.23 0.66
C GLU A 17 5.57 -3.43 1.79
N THR A 18 6.02 -2.20 1.49
CA THR A 18 6.59 -1.29 2.48
C THR A 18 5.59 -1.02 3.61
N VAL A 19 4.36 -0.64 3.27
CA VAL A 19 3.34 -0.28 4.27
C VAL A 19 2.88 -1.49 5.08
N ILE A 20 2.77 -2.69 4.50
CA ILE A 20 2.43 -3.90 5.28
C ILE A 20 3.53 -4.23 6.31
N ARG A 21 4.79 -4.03 5.94
CA ARG A 21 5.94 -4.26 6.83
C ARG A 21 5.98 -3.26 7.98
N GLU A 22 5.84 -1.98 7.66
CA GLU A 22 6.07 -0.87 8.59
C GLU A 22 4.81 -0.42 9.34
N GLY A 23 3.63 -0.61 8.73
CA GLY A 23 2.34 -0.11 9.18
C GLY A 23 1.91 1.16 8.42
N PRO A 24 0.68 1.66 8.64
CA PRO A 24 -0.32 1.19 9.59
C PRO A 24 -0.98 -0.15 9.18
N ARG A 25 -1.71 -0.80 10.11
CA ARG A 25 -2.47 -2.02 9.85
C ARG A 25 -3.96 -1.81 10.10
N THR A 26 -4.80 -2.35 9.22
CA THR A 26 -6.25 -2.41 9.42
C THR A 26 -6.62 -3.45 10.48
N ARG A 27 -7.88 -3.44 10.92
CA ARG A 27 -8.37 -4.29 12.03
C ARG A 27 -8.26 -5.79 11.75
N ASP A 28 -8.49 -6.20 10.51
CA ASP A 28 -8.31 -7.58 10.05
C ASP A 28 -6.85 -8.06 10.16
N MET A 29 -5.89 -7.15 10.07
CA MET A 29 -4.45 -7.41 10.29
C MET A 29 -4.00 -7.09 11.73
N GLY A 30 -4.92 -7.01 12.69
CA GLY A 30 -4.62 -6.77 14.11
C GLY A 30 -4.24 -5.32 14.45
N GLY A 31 -4.40 -4.38 13.53
CA GLY A 31 -4.16 -2.96 13.77
C GLY A 31 -5.42 -2.18 14.12
N LYS A 32 -5.30 -0.85 14.10
CA LYS A 32 -6.40 0.08 14.44
C LYS A 32 -6.75 1.04 13.31
N ALA A 33 -6.00 1.02 12.22
CA ALA A 33 -6.20 1.96 11.13
C ALA A 33 -7.47 1.63 10.34
N SER A 34 -8.09 2.69 9.82
CA SER A 34 -9.15 2.63 8.84
C SER A 34 -8.60 2.30 7.45
N THR A 35 -9.49 1.87 6.56
CA THR A 35 -9.17 1.65 5.14
C THR A 35 -8.59 2.90 4.47
N SER A 36 -9.10 4.10 4.84
CA SER A 36 -8.61 5.36 4.28
C SER A 36 -7.19 5.69 4.76
N GLU A 37 -6.87 5.43 6.03
CA GLU A 37 -5.52 5.63 6.56
C GLU A 37 -4.51 4.68 5.90
N MET A 38 -4.88 3.41 5.70
CA MET A 38 -4.06 2.45 4.96
C MET A 38 -3.81 2.92 3.51
N GLY A 39 -4.87 3.35 2.81
CA GLY A 39 -4.76 3.85 1.43
C GLY A 39 -3.88 5.09 1.32
N LYS A 40 -3.99 6.03 2.28
CA LYS A 40 -3.12 7.22 2.34
C LYS A 40 -1.66 6.85 2.55
N ALA A 41 -1.36 5.88 3.42
CA ALA A 41 0.00 5.41 3.65
C ALA A 41 0.61 4.80 2.37
N ILE A 42 -0.17 3.96 1.65
CA ILE A 42 0.28 3.39 0.36
C ILE A 42 0.53 4.50 -0.66
N ALA A 43 -0.36 5.47 -0.77
CA ALA A 43 -0.19 6.60 -1.70
C ALA A 43 1.02 7.49 -1.34
N GLN A 44 1.35 7.63 -0.05
CA GLN A 44 2.54 8.36 0.40
C GLN A 44 3.83 7.60 0.07
N ALA A 45 3.82 6.27 0.20
CA ALA A 45 4.96 5.41 -0.13
C ALA A 45 5.26 5.28 -1.65
N LEU A 46 4.38 5.83 -2.51
CA LEU A 46 4.59 5.93 -3.96
C LEU A 46 5.42 7.15 -4.39
N ARG A 47 5.64 8.12 -3.48
CA ARG A 47 6.46 9.31 -3.75
C ARG A 47 7.94 8.96 -3.73
#